data_AF-A0A7S4I0A3-F1
#
_entry.id   AF-A0A7S4I0A3-F1
#
_cell.length_a   1.000
_cell.length_b   1.000
_cell.length_c   1.000
_cell.angle_alpha   90.00
_cell.angle_beta   90.00
_cell.angle_gamma   90.00
#
_symmetry.space_group_name_H-M   'P 1'
#
loop_
_entity.id
_entity.type
_entity.pdbx_description
1 polymer ?
#
loop_
_entity_poly.entity_id
_entity_poly.type
_entity_poly.pdbx_seq_one_letter_code
_entity_poly.pdbx_strand_id
1 'polypeptide(L)'
;GTAVYRASATATLRYKLPAPAGRWIESFPHETTEPLATAEELNQDYPNPCAPGLFGSDRVWTEQASAACSGRCPAGFECPIATAQPLPCDTGHYCLEGSPVATRAPLQSKL
;
A
#
# COMPACT_ATOMS: atom_id res chain seq x y z
N GLY A 1 42.53 20.62 4.90
CA GLY A 1 41.94 21.03 3.62
C GLY A 1 40.44 20.97 3.75
N THR A 2 39.75 22.11 3.67
CA THR A 2 38.29 22.19 3.74
C THR A 2 37.70 21.90 2.36
N ALA A 3 36.97 20.79 2.22
CA ALA A 3 36.26 20.46 0.98
C ALA A 3 34.96 21.28 0.93
N VAL A 4 34.88 22.20 -0.05
CA VAL A 4 33.65 22.94 -0.36
C VAL A 4 32.88 22.12 -1.40
N TYR A 5 31.77 21.52 -0.99
CA TYR A 5 30.87 20.81 -1.90
C TYR A 5 29.88 21.81 -2.51
N ARG A 6 29.94 22.01 -3.84
CA ARG A 6 28.89 22.71 -4.58
C ARG A 6 27.70 21.78 -4.76
N ALA A 7 26.58 22.09 -4.10
CA ALA A 7 25.33 21.40 -4.36
C ALA A 7 24.82 21.76 -5.76
N SER A 8 24.65 20.75 -6.61
CA SER A 8 24.00 20.88 -7.92
C SER A 8 22.51 21.13 -7.72
N ALA A 9 21.97 22.22 -8.27
CA ALA A 9 20.59 22.68 -8.09
C ALA A 9 19.53 21.83 -8.83
N THR A 10 19.82 20.57 -9.14
CA THR A 10 18.97 19.68 -9.97
C THR A 10 18.64 18.37 -9.25
N ALA A 11 18.41 18.42 -7.94
CA ALA A 11 17.86 17.30 -7.19
C ALA A 11 16.35 17.47 -7.02
N THR A 12 15.56 16.64 -7.69
CA THR A 12 14.10 16.61 -7.51
C THR A 12 13.77 15.85 -6.22
N LEU A 13 13.30 16.57 -5.19
CA LEU A 13 12.72 15.95 -4.00
C LEU A 13 11.34 15.40 -4.36
N ARG A 14 11.21 14.07 -4.47
CA ARG A 14 9.91 13.41 -4.63
C ARG A 14 9.38 13.00 -3.26
N TYR A 15 8.54 13.83 -2.68
CA TYR A 15 7.77 13.47 -1.49
C TYR A 15 6.52 12.71 -1.94
N LYS A 16 6.46 11.40 -1.69
CA LYS A 16 5.23 10.63 -1.85
C LYS A 16 4.39 10.92 -0.61
N LEU A 17 3.32 11.71 -0.79
CA LEU A 17 2.33 11.88 0.27
C LEU A 17 1.94 10.48 0.77
N PRO A 18 1.93 10.24 2.09
CA PRO A 18 1.48 8.94 2.60
C PRO A 18 0.00 8.70 2.27
N ALA A 19 -0.72 9.71 1.75
CA ALA A 19 -2.16 9.71 1.57
C ALA A 19 -2.56 9.04 0.26
N PRO A 20 -3.54 8.11 0.29
CA PRO A 20 -4.18 7.64 -0.92
C PRO A 20 -4.79 8.81 -1.71
N ALA A 21 -5.16 8.55 -2.96
CA ALA A 21 -5.93 9.52 -3.74
C ALA A 21 -7.19 9.94 -2.95
N GLY A 22 -7.16 11.17 -2.42
CA GLY A 22 -8.15 11.63 -1.45
C GLY A 22 -9.57 11.60 -2.00
N ARG A 23 -10.51 11.13 -1.18
CA ARG A 23 -11.94 11.36 -1.37
C ARG A 23 -12.23 12.82 -0.97
N TRP A 24 -12.87 13.57 -1.85
CA TRP A 24 -13.31 14.94 -1.54
C TRP A 24 -14.46 14.87 -0.52
N ILE A 25 -14.36 15.63 0.56
CA ILE A 25 -15.51 15.94 1.42
C ILE A 25 -16.11 17.23 0.87
N GLU A 26 -17.36 17.18 0.41
CA GLU A 26 -18.08 18.39 0.01
C GLU A 26 -18.31 19.25 1.25
N SER A 27 -17.67 20.42 1.29
CA SER A 27 -17.70 21.32 2.44
C SER A 27 -18.90 22.28 2.45
N PHE A 28 -19.93 22.06 1.62
CA PHE A 28 -21.07 22.96 1.49
C PHE A 28 -22.41 22.21 1.57
N PRO A 29 -23.38 22.66 2.40
CA PRO A 29 -23.39 23.82 3.29
C PRO A 29 -23.22 23.38 4.75
N HIS A 30 -22.01 23.00 5.16
CA HIS A 30 -21.70 22.83 6.59
C HIS A 30 -20.91 24.05 7.05
N GLU A 31 -21.60 25.00 7.70
CA GLU A 31 -21.04 26.22 8.29
C GLU A 31 -20.24 25.92 9.58
N THR A 32 -20.28 24.66 10.04
CA THR A 32 -19.55 24.20 11.22
C THR A 32 -18.16 23.68 10.84
N THR A 33 -17.13 24.37 11.32
CA THR A 33 -15.80 23.80 11.48
C THR A 33 -15.84 22.86 12.67
N GLU A 34 -16.14 21.57 12.45
CA GLU A 34 -15.89 20.57 13.48
C GLU A 34 -14.38 20.44 13.65
N PRO A 35 -13.86 20.39 14.89
CA PRO A 35 -12.47 20.01 15.11
C PRO A 35 -12.25 18.71 14.38
N LEU A 36 -11.16 18.62 13.59
CA LEU A 36 -10.65 17.32 13.18
C LEU A 36 -10.54 16.50 14.44
N ALA A 37 -11.43 15.53 14.52
CA ALA A 37 -11.47 14.48 15.49
C ALA A 37 -10.01 13.98 15.67
N THR A 38 -9.65 13.59 16.89
CA THR A 38 -8.30 13.22 17.33
C THR A 38 -7.50 12.46 16.26
N ALA A 39 -6.16 12.49 16.29
CA ALA A 39 -5.34 11.79 15.27
C ALA A 39 -5.76 10.31 15.03
N GLU A 40 -6.36 9.68 16.04
CA GLU A 40 -7.02 8.37 15.98
C GLU A 40 -8.19 8.30 14.97
N GLU A 41 -9.05 9.31 14.96
CA GLU A 41 -10.26 9.40 14.13
C GLU A 41 -9.90 9.75 12.66
N LEU A 42 -8.87 10.59 12.44
CA LEU A 42 -8.32 10.80 11.09
C LEU A 42 -7.69 9.54 10.51
N ASN A 43 -7.10 8.68 11.35
CA ASN A 43 -6.49 7.41 10.92
C ASN A 43 -7.55 6.35 10.55
N GLN A 44 -8.80 6.50 10.99
CA GLN A 44 -9.92 5.63 10.60
C GLN A 44 -10.47 5.99 9.21
N ASP A 45 -10.46 7.27 8.85
CA ASP A 45 -10.84 7.77 7.53
C ASP A 45 -9.72 7.65 6.49
N TYR A 46 -8.54 7.23 6.92
CA TYR A 46 -7.38 7.09 6.07
C TYR A 46 -7.20 5.62 5.66
N PRO A 47 -7.47 5.25 4.40
CA PRO A 47 -7.18 3.92 3.91
C PRO A 47 -5.68 3.68 3.95
N ASN A 48 -5.21 3.01 5.01
CA ASN A 48 -3.82 2.60 5.13
C ASN A 48 -3.50 1.56 4.04
N PRO A 49 -2.27 1.57 3.48
CA PRO A 49 -1.88 0.58 2.48
C PRO A 49 -2.05 -0.84 3.03
N CYS A 50 -2.52 -1.75 2.16
CA CYS A 50 -2.64 -3.15 2.52
C CYS A 50 -1.32 -3.72 3.04
N ALA A 51 -1.42 -4.47 4.14
CA ALA A 51 -0.32 -5.29 4.62
C ALA A 51 0.09 -6.30 3.54
N PRO A 52 1.36 -6.74 3.52
CA PRO A 52 1.80 -7.80 2.62
C PRO A 52 0.92 -9.05 2.74
N GLY A 53 0.60 -9.66 1.60
CA GLY A 53 -0.32 -10.81 1.50
C GLY A 53 -1.79 -10.42 1.38
N LEU A 54 -2.13 -9.13 1.43
CA LEU A 54 -3.45 -8.59 1.12
C LEU A 54 -3.40 -7.72 -0.14
N PHE A 55 -4.52 -7.60 -0.83
CA PHE A 55 -4.67 -6.68 -1.98
C PHE A 55 -5.86 -5.75 -1.79
N GLY A 56 -5.77 -4.54 -2.35
CA GLY A 56 -6.81 -3.51 -2.26
C GLY A 56 -6.43 -2.25 -3.02
N SER A 57 -7.44 -1.51 -3.48
CA SER A 57 -7.27 -0.29 -4.26
C SER A 57 -7.78 0.92 -3.50
N ASP A 58 -6.99 2.00 -3.50
CA ASP A 58 -7.42 3.30 -2.96
C ASP A 58 -8.44 4.03 -3.85
N ARG A 59 -8.67 3.52 -5.08
CA ARG A 59 -9.65 4.07 -6.02
C ARG A 59 -11.09 3.71 -5.65
N VAL A 60 -11.28 2.66 -4.85
CA VAL A 60 -12.59 2.16 -4.45
C VAL A 60 -12.58 2.00 -2.93
N TRP A 61 -13.33 2.85 -2.22
CA TRP A 61 -13.35 2.86 -0.75
C TRP A 61 -13.53 1.46 -0.14
N THR A 62 -14.47 0.66 -0.64
CA THR A 62 -14.76 -0.67 -0.10
C THR A 62 -13.60 -1.65 -0.19
N GLU A 63 -12.66 -1.43 -1.12
CA GLU A 63 -11.46 -2.25 -1.30
C GLU A 63 -10.36 -1.93 -0.27
N GLN A 64 -10.51 -0.82 0.47
CA GLN A 64 -9.50 -0.32 1.41
C GLN A 64 -10.10 0.18 2.75
N ALA A 65 -11.41 -0.01 2.95
CA ALA A 65 -12.17 0.45 4.12
C ALA A 65 -11.89 -0.33 5.42
N SER A 66 -11.08 -1.40 5.36
CA SER A 66 -10.76 -2.22 6.52
C SER A 66 -9.34 -2.78 6.44
N ALA A 67 -8.82 -3.25 7.57
CA ALA A 67 -7.55 -3.97 7.63
C ALA A 67 -7.52 -5.25 6.78
N ALA A 68 -8.67 -5.76 6.33
CA ALA A 68 -8.75 -6.90 5.43
C ALA A 68 -8.57 -6.53 3.95
N CYS A 69 -8.61 -5.23 3.61
CA CYS A 69 -8.65 -4.74 2.23
C CYS A 69 -9.76 -5.43 1.39
N SER A 70 -9.52 -5.66 0.10
CA SER A 70 -10.34 -6.53 -0.77
C SER A 70 -10.22 -8.00 -0.42
N GLY A 71 -9.16 -8.39 0.31
CA GLY A 71 -8.95 -9.73 0.82
C GLY A 71 -7.52 -10.23 0.69
N ARG A 72 -7.36 -11.53 0.90
CA ARG A 72 -6.09 -12.24 0.78
C ARG A 72 -5.63 -12.32 -0.67
N CYS A 73 -4.31 -12.28 -0.86
CA CYS A 73 -3.70 -12.51 -2.15
C CYS A 73 -4.14 -13.87 -2.72
N PRO A 74 -4.66 -13.96 -3.94
CA PRO A 74 -5.08 -15.23 -4.52
C PRO A 74 -3.91 -16.21 -4.65
N ALA A 75 -4.18 -17.52 -4.56
CA ALA A 75 -3.18 -18.54 -4.83
C ALA A 75 -2.65 -18.42 -6.28
N GLY A 76 -1.34 -18.61 -6.47
CA GLY A 76 -0.66 -18.36 -7.75
C GLY A 76 -0.26 -16.90 -7.97
N PHE A 77 -0.50 -16.02 -6.99
CA PHE A 77 -0.08 -14.62 -7.01
C PHE A 77 0.67 -14.23 -5.73
N GLU A 78 1.47 -13.19 -5.82
CA GLU A 78 2.11 -12.51 -4.71
C GLU A 78 1.60 -11.07 -4.57
N CYS A 79 1.48 -10.63 -3.32
CA CYS A 79 1.01 -9.30 -2.97
C CYS A 79 2.00 -8.65 -1.98
N PRO A 80 3.03 -7.93 -2.46
CA PRO A 80 3.85 -7.09 -1.60
C PRO A 80 3.02 -5.98 -0.92
N ILE A 81 3.65 -5.14 -0.10
CA ILE A 81 2.96 -4.02 0.56
C ILE A 81 2.26 -3.11 -0.47
N ALA A 82 1.04 -2.66 -0.15
CA ALA A 82 0.24 -1.76 -0.99
C ALA A 82 -0.06 -2.30 -2.41
N THR A 83 -0.36 -3.60 -2.52
CA THR A 83 -0.71 -4.22 -3.82
C THR A 83 -2.15 -3.93 -4.21
N ALA A 84 -2.35 -3.18 -5.30
CA ALA A 84 -3.67 -2.98 -5.91
C ALA A 84 -4.06 -4.13 -6.86
N GLN A 85 -3.08 -4.70 -7.54
CA GLN A 85 -3.29 -5.79 -8.49
C GLN A 85 -2.30 -6.92 -8.18
N PRO A 86 -2.78 -8.12 -7.81
CA PRO A 86 -1.92 -9.26 -7.53
C PRO A 86 -0.97 -9.57 -8.68
N LEU A 87 0.29 -9.86 -8.36
CA LEU A 87 1.34 -10.16 -9.32
C LEU A 87 1.47 -11.69 -9.48
N PRO A 88 1.55 -12.25 -10.69
CA PRO A 88 1.71 -13.69 -10.85
C PRO A 88 3.02 -14.16 -10.21
N CYS A 89 3.03 -15.35 -9.63
CA CYS A 89 4.27 -15.91 -9.08
C CYS A 89 5.35 -16.06 -10.15
N ASP A 90 6.59 -15.81 -9.75
CA ASP A 90 7.75 -16.10 -10.57
C ASP A 90 7.86 -17.58 -10.94
N THR A 91 8.43 -17.84 -12.13
CA THR A 91 8.66 -19.21 -12.61
C THR A 91 9.62 -19.96 -11.67
N GLY A 92 9.28 -21.19 -11.30
CA GLY A 92 10.06 -21.99 -10.34
C GLY A 92 9.78 -21.68 -8.86
N HIS A 93 8.81 -20.81 -8.58
CA HIS A 93 8.31 -20.54 -7.23
C HIS A 93 6.84 -20.95 -7.12
N TYR A 94 6.32 -21.03 -5.90
CA TYR A 94 4.90 -21.22 -5.61
C TYR A 94 4.43 -20.14 -4.64
N CYS A 95 3.18 -19.70 -4.81
CA CYS A 95 2.52 -18.79 -3.87
C CYS A 95 1.20 -19.41 -3.43
N LEU A 96 1.05 -19.59 -2.12
CA LEU A 96 -0.20 -19.96 -1.48
C LEU A 96 -1.10 -18.72 -1.33
N GLU A 97 -2.37 -18.92 -1.01
CA GLU A 97 -3.26 -17.81 -0.67
C GLU A 97 -2.69 -16.97 0.48
N GLY A 98 -2.69 -15.65 0.31
CA GLY A 98 -2.12 -14.70 1.26
C GLY A 98 -0.60 -14.57 1.21
N SER A 99 0.05 -15.05 0.15
CA SER A 99 1.52 -14.95 0.02
C SER A 99 1.96 -13.50 -0.26
N PRO A 100 2.86 -12.94 0.58
CA PRO A 100 3.44 -11.62 0.30
C PRO A 100 4.58 -11.66 -0.73
N VAL A 101 5.17 -12.83 -0.94
CA VAL A 101 6.31 -13.07 -1.83
C VAL A 101 6.29 -14.51 -2.33
N ALA A 102 6.76 -14.72 -3.55
CA ALA A 102 6.94 -16.03 -4.13
C ALA A 102 7.92 -16.88 -3.32
N THR A 103 7.50 -18.08 -2.91
CA THR A 103 8.35 -19.01 -2.16
C THR A 103 9.03 -19.95 -3.13
N ARG A 104 10.35 -20.12 -3.02
CA ARG A 104 11.08 -21.08 -3.86
C ARG A 104 10.48 -22.46 -3.65
N ALA A 105 10.09 -23.11 -4.74
CA ALA A 105 9.75 -24.52 -4.66
C ALA A 105 10.95 -25.24 -4.03
N PRO A 106 10.78 -26.02 -2.95
CA PRO A 106 11.83 -26.92 -2.55
C PRO A 106 12.16 -27.75 -3.78
N LEU A 107 13.42 -27.71 -4.22
CA LEU A 107 13.93 -28.75 -5.10
C LEU A 107 13.61 -30.04 -4.36
N GLN A 108 12.60 -30.79 -4.79
CA GLN A 108 12.37 -32.10 -4.24
C GLN A 108 13.61 -32.92 -4.60
N SER A 109 14.57 -32.96 -3.69
CA SER A 109 15.56 -34.02 -3.64
C SER A 109 14.76 -35.27 -3.36
N LYS A 110 14.29 -35.92 -4.44
CA LYS A 110 13.84 -37.30 -4.39
C LYS A 110 14.98 -38.10 -3.79
N LEU A 111 14.80 -38.55 -2.55
CA LEU A 111 15.48 -39.71 -1.97
C LEU A 111 14.68 -40.95 -2.35
#